data_AF-A0A4P7R568-F1
#
_entry.id   AF-A0A4P7R568-F1
#
_cell.length_a   1.000
_cell.length_b   1.000
_cell.length_c   1.000
_cell.angle_alpha   90.00
_cell.angle_beta   90.00
_cell.angle_gamma   90.00
#
_symmetry.space_group_name_H-M   'P 1'
#
loop_
_entity.id
_entity.type
_entity.pdbx_description
1 polymer ?
#
loop_
_entity_poly.entity_id
_entity_poly.type
_entity_poly.pdbx_seq_one_letter_code
_entity_poly.pdbx_strand_id
1 'polypeptide(L)'
;MPLDWSKVKDKYGDGFMVPTVAGGKFLKVARVDDEAIHIESPIWTAKLHRVNLEKGVALIEDGTISRDPGLFVEDYMLYVANERATSVAHVLRDLDFLDYTETFSVRC
;
A
#
# COMPACT_ATOMS: atom_id res chain seq x y z
N MET A 1 15.13 3.92 -7.21
CA MET A 1 14.10 4.44 -8.13
C MET A 1 12.80 3.87 -7.61
N PRO A 2 11.97 4.66 -6.89
CA PRO A 2 11.31 4.08 -5.73
C PRO A 2 10.07 3.24 -6.08
N LEU A 3 9.48 3.36 -7.27
CA LEU A 3 8.41 2.46 -7.69
C LEU A 3 8.33 2.40 -9.21
N ASP A 4 8.38 1.20 -9.78
CA ASP A 4 8.17 1.02 -11.22
C ASP A 4 6.66 1.09 -11.53
N TRP A 5 6.18 2.29 -11.85
CA TRP A 5 4.76 2.54 -12.10
C TRP A 5 4.22 1.72 -13.28
N SER A 6 5.08 1.36 -14.25
CA SER A 6 4.67 0.51 -15.36
C SER A 6 4.28 -0.88 -14.85
N LYS A 7 5.06 -1.47 -13.93
CA LYS A 7 4.71 -2.75 -13.29
C LYS A 7 3.44 -2.66 -12.47
N VAL A 8 3.22 -1.54 -11.77
CA VAL A 8 2.00 -1.30 -10.98
C VAL A 8 0.79 -1.25 -11.90
N LYS A 9 0.88 -0.55 -13.04
CA LYS A 9 -0.16 -0.51 -14.06
C LYS A 9 -0.38 -1.86 -14.73
N ASP A 10 0.66 -2.59 -15.07
CA ASP A 10 0.54 -3.91 -15.69
C ASP A 10 -0.12 -4.93 -14.73
N LYS A 11 0.19 -4.84 -13.43
CA LYS A 11 -0.37 -5.76 -12.42
C LYS A 11 -1.80 -5.42 -12.02
N TYR A 12 -2.13 -4.12 -11.91
CA TYR A 12 -3.39 -3.66 -11.31
C TYR A 12 -4.32 -2.89 -12.26
N GLY A 13 -3.89 -2.61 -13.49
CA GLY A 13 -4.58 -1.74 -14.44
C GLY A 13 -5.96 -2.28 -14.86
N ASP A 14 -6.10 -3.59 -15.02
CA ASP A 14 -7.36 -4.26 -15.37
C ASP A 14 -8.25 -4.58 -14.16
N GLY A 15 -7.86 -4.11 -12.97
CA GLY A 15 -8.52 -4.39 -11.71
C GLY A 15 -7.96 -5.64 -11.02
N PHE A 16 -7.67 -5.53 -9.73
CA PHE A 16 -6.96 -6.57 -8.98
C PHE A 16 -7.48 -6.69 -7.55
N MET A 17 -7.39 -7.89 -6.99
CA MET A 17 -7.80 -8.16 -5.61
C MET A 17 -6.55 -8.36 -4.77
N VAL A 18 -6.13 -7.28 -4.09
CA VAL A 18 -4.95 -7.32 -3.23
C VAL A 18 -5.30 -8.05 -1.92
N PRO A 19 -4.59 -9.11 -1.54
CA PRO A 19 -4.81 -9.78 -0.27
C PRO A 19 -4.47 -8.83 0.88
N THR A 20 -5.39 -8.70 1.83
CA THR A 20 -5.14 -7.86 3.01
C THR A 20 -4.16 -8.53 3.97
N VAL A 21 -3.41 -7.70 4.68
CA VAL A 21 -2.37 -8.15 5.62
C VAL A 21 -2.93 -8.98 6.78
N ALA A 22 -4.17 -8.69 7.22
CA ALA A 22 -4.82 -9.38 8.34
C ALA A 22 -5.45 -10.75 7.98
N GLY A 23 -5.36 -11.17 6.71
CA GLY A 23 -5.95 -12.42 6.23
C GLY A 23 -7.48 -12.38 6.12
N GLY A 24 -8.03 -13.09 5.13
CA GLY A 24 -9.48 -13.28 4.97
C GLY A 24 -10.27 -12.13 4.33
N LYS A 25 -9.63 -11.01 4.01
CA LYS A 25 -10.23 -9.91 3.22
C LYS A 25 -9.36 -9.53 2.03
N PHE A 26 -9.99 -8.93 1.03
CA PHE A 26 -9.34 -8.43 -0.17
C PHE A 26 -9.65 -6.95 -0.35
N LEU A 27 -8.64 -6.19 -0.78
CA LEU A 27 -8.79 -4.82 -1.23
C LEU A 27 -8.94 -4.83 -2.74
N LYS A 28 -10.06 -4.30 -3.27
CA LYS A 28 -10.29 -4.23 -4.70
C LYS A 28 -9.63 -2.97 -5.25
N VAL A 29 -8.69 -3.15 -6.16
CA VAL A 29 -8.19 -2.10 -7.04
C VAL A 29 -9.12 -2.03 -8.24
N ALA A 30 -9.75 -0.88 -8.45
CA ALA A 30 -10.67 -0.64 -9.56
C ALA A 30 -9.93 -0.27 -10.85
N ARG A 31 -8.89 0.56 -10.73
CA ARG A 31 -8.03 0.99 -11.85
C ARG A 31 -6.75 1.63 -11.32
N VAL A 32 -5.76 1.78 -12.20
CA VAL A 32 -4.54 2.54 -11.93
C VAL A 32 -4.36 3.60 -13.02
N ASP A 33 -4.34 4.86 -12.61
CA ASP A 33 -4.07 6.00 -13.48
C ASP A 33 -2.59 6.42 -13.33
N ASP A 34 -2.13 7.45 -14.07
CA ASP A 34 -0.74 7.96 -13.93
C ASP A 34 -0.48 8.65 -12.58
N GLU A 35 -1.53 9.11 -11.91
CA GLU A 35 -1.46 9.88 -10.69
C GLU A 35 -1.72 9.06 -9.41
N ALA A 36 -2.53 7.99 -9.50
CA ALA A 36 -2.99 7.25 -8.33
C ALA A 36 -3.52 5.85 -8.66
N ILE A 37 -3.52 4.99 -7.65
CA ILE A 37 -4.26 3.71 -7.63
C ILE A 37 -5.65 3.97 -7.07
N HIS A 38 -6.69 3.59 -7.80
CA HIS A 38 -8.07 3.72 -7.37
C HIS A 38 -8.53 2.43 -6.70
N ILE A 39 -8.90 2.52 -5.43
CA ILE A 39 -9.40 1.40 -4.64
C ILE A 39 -10.87 1.58 -4.31
N GLU A 40 -11.60 0.48 -4.32
CA GLU A 40 -13.02 0.50 -4.01
C GLU A 40 -13.42 -0.65 -3.09
N SER A 41 -14.49 -0.41 -2.36
CA SER A 41 -15.19 -1.35 -1.49
C SER A 41 -16.68 -1.17 -1.74
N PRO A 42 -17.54 -2.15 -1.40
CA PRO A 42 -18.98 -2.04 -1.65
C PRO A 42 -19.65 -0.76 -1.10
N ILE A 43 -19.02 -0.10 -0.12
CA ILE A 43 -19.56 1.06 0.59
C ILE A 43 -18.71 2.34 0.46
N TRP A 44 -17.52 2.29 -0.15
CA TRP A 44 -16.66 3.46 -0.29
C TRP A 44 -15.62 3.31 -1.40
N THR A 45 -15.11 4.44 -1.90
CA THR A 45 -14.00 4.52 -2.85
C THR A 45 -12.90 5.41 -2.30
N ALA A 46 -11.64 5.09 -2.54
CA ALA A 46 -10.50 5.93 -2.18
C ALA A 46 -9.43 5.88 -3.27
N LYS A 47 -8.46 6.80 -3.17
CA LYS A 47 -7.33 6.89 -4.11
C LYS A 47 -6.04 6.82 -3.31
N LEU A 48 -5.04 6.12 -3.82
CA LEU A 48 -3.69 6.09 -3.27
C LEU A 48 -2.79 6.84 -4.24
N HIS A 49 -2.40 8.05 -3.87
CA HIS A 49 -1.56 8.89 -4.72
C HIS A 49 -0.18 8.29 -4.95
N ARG A 50 0.27 8.31 -6.20
CA ARG A 50 1.59 7.86 -6.62
C ARG A 50 2.72 8.53 -5.82
N VAL A 51 2.62 9.85 -5.62
CA VAL A 51 3.61 10.63 -4.87
C VAL A 51 3.79 10.09 -3.44
N ASN A 52 2.70 9.67 -2.81
CA ASN A 52 2.74 9.14 -1.45
C ASN A 52 3.31 7.71 -1.43
N LEU A 53 2.97 6.89 -2.43
CA LEU A 53 3.53 5.54 -2.58
C LEU A 53 5.04 5.59 -2.83
N GLU A 54 5.49 6.43 -3.76
CA GLU A 54 6.91 6.63 -4.06
C GLU A 54 7.67 7.15 -2.84
N LYS A 55 7.08 8.09 -2.09
CA LYS A 55 7.67 8.59 -0.83
C LYS A 55 7.74 7.49 0.23
N GLY A 56 6.69 6.67 0.36
CA GLY A 56 6.68 5.52 1.26
C GLY A 56 7.80 4.53 0.97
N VAL A 57 8.00 4.17 -0.30
CA VAL A 57 9.10 3.28 -0.69
C VAL A 57 10.46 3.93 -0.50
N ALA A 58 10.62 5.20 -0.85
CA ALA A 58 11.88 5.91 -0.63
C ALA A 58 12.29 5.90 0.86
N LEU A 59 11.33 6.07 1.78
CA LEU A 59 11.60 6.04 3.22
C LEU A 59 11.88 4.62 3.75
N ILE A 60 11.31 3.58 3.13
CA ILE A 60 11.67 2.18 3.40
C ILE A 60 13.11 1.90 2.94
N GLU A 61 13.49 2.37 1.74
CA GLU A 61 14.84 2.20 1.17
C GLU A 61 15.90 2.95 1.99
N ASP A 62 15.56 4.14 2.48
CA ASP A 62 16.40 4.96 3.36
C ASP A 62 16.56 4.35 4.77
N GLY A 63 15.70 3.40 5.14
CA GLY A 63 15.69 2.76 6.46
C GLY A 63 15.04 3.60 7.55
N THR A 64 14.36 4.69 7.19
CA THR A 64 13.60 5.54 8.11
C THR A 64 12.29 4.86 8.56
N ILE A 65 11.64 4.10 7.66
CA ILE A 65 10.41 3.36 7.96
C ILE A 65 10.69 1.86 7.94
N SER A 66 10.08 1.12 8.88
CA SER A 66 10.21 -0.33 8.93
C SER A 66 9.52 -1.04 7.75
N ARG A 67 10.09 -2.16 7.32
CA ARG A 67 9.46 -3.09 6.35
C ARG A 67 8.37 -3.95 6.98
N ASP A 68 8.27 -3.95 8.31
CA ASP A 68 7.20 -4.64 9.01
C ASP A 68 5.86 -3.92 8.75
N PRO A 69 4.83 -4.61 8.20
CA PRO A 69 3.54 -3.99 7.91
C PRO A 69 2.87 -3.32 9.11
N GLY A 70 3.03 -3.87 10.32
CA GLY A 70 2.41 -3.35 11.54
C GLY A 70 2.97 -1.99 11.92
N LEU A 71 4.30 -1.86 11.90
CA LEU A 71 5.01 -0.60 12.18
C LEU A 71 4.91 0.38 11.02
N PHE A 72 4.93 -0.12 9.78
CA PHE A 72 4.87 0.69 8.57
C PHE A 72 3.66 1.64 8.57
N VAL A 73 2.50 1.17 9.02
CA VAL A 73 1.28 1.99 9.00
C VAL A 73 1.43 3.23 9.88
N GLU A 74 2.00 3.08 11.08
CA GLU A 74 2.21 4.19 12.02
C GLU A 74 3.22 5.19 11.47
N ASP A 75 4.37 4.68 11.02
CA ASP A 75 5.44 5.49 10.46
C ASP A 75 4.99 6.23 9.18
N TYR A 76 4.23 5.57 8.32
CA TYR A 76 3.71 6.17 7.09
C TYR A 76 2.72 7.31 7.39
N MET A 77 1.86 7.16 8.40
CA MET A 77 0.97 8.24 8.84
C MET A 77 1.74 9.45 9.37
N LEU A 78 2.90 9.23 10.00
CA LEU A 78 3.76 10.28 10.55
C LEU A 78 4.56 11.01 9.48
N TYR A 79 5.19 10.27 8.55
CA TYR A 79 6.18 10.82 7.62
C TYR A 79 5.63 11.11 6.20
N VAL A 80 4.54 10.46 5.80
CA VAL A 80 4.00 10.55 4.44
C VAL A 80 2.60 11.15 4.44
N ALA A 81 1.59 10.39 4.86
CA ALA A 81 0.19 10.79 4.82
C ALA A 81 -0.68 9.84 5.65
N ASN A 82 -1.73 10.38 6.27
CA ASN A 82 -2.77 9.57 6.93
C ASN A 82 -3.79 8.96 5.94
N GLU A 83 -3.63 9.21 4.64
CA GLU A 83 -4.59 8.71 3.66
C GLU A 83 -4.43 7.20 3.46
N ARG A 84 -5.36 6.43 4.04
CA ARG A 84 -5.51 4.98 3.84
C ARG A 84 -4.18 4.21 3.99
N ALA A 85 -3.36 4.56 4.99
CA ALA A 85 -2.05 3.96 5.25
C ALA A 85 -2.09 2.42 5.32
N THR A 86 -3.15 1.84 5.87
CA THR A 86 -3.37 0.39 5.88
C THR A 86 -3.56 -0.21 4.48
N SER A 87 -4.26 0.50 3.59
CA SER A 87 -4.44 0.07 2.20
C SER A 87 -3.13 0.17 1.41
N VAL A 88 -2.33 1.21 1.69
CA VAL A 88 -0.97 1.34 1.15
C VAL A 88 -0.10 0.17 1.58
N ALA A 89 -0.14 -0.22 2.85
CA ALA A 89 0.60 -1.37 3.36
C ALA A 89 0.21 -2.68 2.64
N HIS A 90 -1.07 -2.88 2.30
CA HIS A 90 -1.49 -4.06 1.53
C HIS A 90 -0.88 -4.06 0.13
N VAL A 91 -0.91 -2.92 -0.57
CA VAL A 91 -0.36 -2.81 -1.93
C VAL A 91 1.16 -2.97 -1.92
N LEU A 92 1.86 -2.34 -0.97
CA LEU A 92 3.33 -2.45 -0.88
C LEU A 92 3.79 -3.84 -0.47
N ARG A 93 3.03 -4.55 0.38
CA ARG A 93 3.28 -5.97 0.67
C ARG A 93 3.11 -6.83 -0.57
N ASP A 94 2.04 -6.61 -1.35
CA ASP A 94 1.80 -7.36 -2.59
C ASP A 94 2.84 -7.07 -3.69
N LEU A 95 3.52 -5.93 -3.60
CA LEU A 95 4.66 -5.54 -4.43
C LEU A 95 6.02 -5.97 -3.85
N ASP A 96 6.03 -6.80 -2.79
CA ASP A 96 7.23 -7.31 -2.12
C ASP A 96 8.13 -6.23 -1.48
N PHE A 97 7.60 -5.05 -1.17
CA PHE A 97 8.34 -4.01 -0.43
C PHE A 97 8.24 -4.16 1.09
N LEU A 98 7.22 -4.86 1.58
CA LEU A 98 6.99 -5.12 3.00
C LEU A 98 7.04 -6.62 3.28
N ASP A 99 7.49 -6.98 4.48
CA ASP A 99 7.63 -8.37 4.88
C ASP A 99 6.27 -9.05 5.07
N TYR A 100 6.21 -10.35 4.72
CA TYR A 100 5.05 -11.19 4.98
C TYR A 100 5.02 -11.60 6.45
N THR A 101 4.75 -10.66 7.36
CA THR A 101 4.54 -11.01 8.77
C THR A 101 3.15 -11.61 8.95
N GLU A 102 3.09 -12.77 9.63
CA GLU A 102 1.85 -13.50 9.94
C GLU A 102 1.06 -12.84 11.08
N THR A 103 1.66 -11.86 11.77
CA THR A 103 1.21 -11.36 13.06
C THR A 103 0.95 -9.86 12.99
N PHE A 104 -0.07 -9.44 12.23
CA PHE A 104 -0.56 -8.06 12.30
C PHE A 104 -1.38 -7.86 13.58
N SER A 105 -0.72 -7.79 14.75
CA SER A 105 -1.36 -7.27 15.95
C SER A 105 -1.29 -5.75 15.89
N VAL A 106 -2.38 -5.09 15.51
CA VAL A 106 -2.54 -3.67 15.80
C VAL A 106 -2.48 -3.54 17.32
N ARG A 107 -1.35 -3.09 17.85
CA ARG A 107 -1.25 -2.71 19.26
C ARG A 107 -1.96 -1.37 19.40
N CYS A 108 -3.27 -1.43 19.61
CA CYS A 108 -4.03 -0.31 20.17
C CYS A 108 -3.57 -0.02 21.61
#